data_AF-A0A3D3FL15-F1
#
_entry.id   AF-A0A3D3FL15-F1
#
_cell.length_a   1.000
_cell.length_b   1.000
_cell.length_c   1.000
_cell.angle_alpha   90.00
_cell.angle_beta   90.00
_cell.angle_gamma   90.00
#
_symmetry.space_group_name_H-M   'P 1'
#
loop_
_entity.id
_entity.type
_entity.pdbx_description
1 polymer ?
#
loop_
_entity_poly.entity_id
_entity_poly.type
_entity_poly.pdbx_seq_one_letter_code
_entity_poly.pdbx_strand_id
1 'polypeptide(L)'
;MMIWLTGFGTGLGLIVAIGAQNVFVLTRGMRGDHPVAIPLACFLSDVVLMTLGVGGLGAAFASDRTALALASAAGALFLAWYGLRSLRAAFGNGALVADADSSGKEGLGKALAATMAVTLLNPHVYLDGVVLMGSLGSRFPGNERWSFLGGALCASLLWFFGLSLFGRILAPVLSRPRTWRIMQAGICALLWFQAAGLGRFAVSRFAASRFF
;
A
#
# COMPACT_ATOMS: atom_id res chain seq x y z
N MET A 1 22.12 5.71 -17.51
CA MET A 1 21.54 4.34 -17.63
C MET A 1 21.70 3.54 -16.34
N MET A 2 22.92 3.36 -15.82
CA MET A 2 23.16 2.52 -14.65
C MET A 2 22.42 2.99 -13.39
N ILE A 3 22.42 4.31 -13.11
CA ILE A 3 21.73 4.92 -11.96
C ILE A 3 20.20 4.76 -12.06
N TRP A 4 19.64 4.88 -13.27
CA TRP A 4 18.22 4.63 -13.51
C TRP A 4 17.87 3.17 -13.21
N LEU A 5 18.69 2.21 -13.66
CA LEU A 5 18.50 0.79 -13.36
C LEU A 5 18.63 0.50 -11.86
N THR A 6 19.54 1.19 -11.16
CA THR A 6 19.64 1.11 -9.70
C THR A 6 18.33 1.59 -9.06
N GLY A 7 17.81 2.74 -9.47
CA GLY A 7 16.53 3.25 -8.98
C GLY A 7 15.36 2.32 -9.26
N PHE A 8 15.31 1.74 -10.45
CA PHE A 8 14.31 0.75 -10.83
C PHE A 8 14.39 -0.52 -9.96
N GLY A 9 15.59 -1.07 -9.79
CA GLY A 9 15.81 -2.25 -8.94
C GLY A 9 15.50 -2.00 -7.47
N THR A 10 15.91 -0.85 -6.94
CA THR A 10 15.58 -0.43 -5.57
C THR A 10 14.08 -0.24 -5.40
N GLY A 11 13.43 0.47 -6.32
CA GLY A 11 11.98 0.68 -6.30
C GLY A 11 11.21 -0.64 -6.31
N LEU A 12 11.54 -1.56 -7.22
CA LEU A 12 10.96 -2.90 -7.22
C LEU A 12 11.23 -3.63 -5.89
N GLY A 13 12.47 -3.64 -5.40
CA GLY A 13 12.83 -4.35 -4.18
C GLY A 13 12.02 -3.88 -2.96
N LEU A 14 11.75 -2.58 -2.85
CA LEU A 14 10.96 -2.00 -1.75
C LEU A 14 9.45 -2.21 -1.95
N ILE A 15 8.93 -2.05 -3.17
CA ILE A 15 7.49 -2.10 -3.43
C ILE A 15 6.96 -3.55 -3.49
N VAL A 16 7.76 -4.50 -3.94
CA VAL A 16 7.36 -5.91 -4.13
C VAL A 16 7.02 -6.59 -2.79
N ALA A 17 7.63 -6.16 -1.69
CA ALA A 17 7.34 -6.67 -0.36
C ALA A 17 5.83 -6.64 -0.10
N ILE A 18 5.23 -7.80 0.17
CA ILE A 18 3.77 -7.94 0.25
C ILE A 18 3.24 -7.23 1.49
N GLY A 19 2.72 -6.01 1.31
CA GLY A 19 2.05 -5.21 2.34
C GLY A 19 0.53 -5.09 2.13
N ALA A 20 -0.14 -4.35 3.01
CA ALA A 20 -1.58 -4.10 2.93
C ALA A 20 -2.02 -3.48 1.59
N GLN A 21 -1.21 -2.57 1.05
CA GLN A 21 -1.47 -1.88 -0.23
C GLN A 21 -1.44 -2.84 -1.41
N ASN A 22 -0.46 -3.73 -1.48
CA ASN A 22 -0.35 -4.75 -2.54
C ASN A 22 -1.55 -5.71 -2.49
N VAL A 23 -1.91 -6.17 -1.30
CA VAL A 23 -3.09 -7.03 -1.11
C VAL A 23 -4.38 -6.32 -1.51
N PHE A 24 -4.52 -5.04 -1.18
CA PHE A 24 -5.68 -4.25 -1.57
C PHE A 24 -5.82 -4.13 -3.09
N VAL A 25 -4.75 -3.74 -3.79
CA VAL A 25 -4.71 -3.64 -5.25
C VAL A 25 -5.02 -4.98 -5.91
N LEU A 26 -4.41 -6.07 -5.43
CA LEU A 26 -4.65 -7.42 -5.93
C LEU A 26 -6.12 -7.82 -5.78
N THR A 27 -6.70 -7.61 -4.59
CA THR A 27 -8.11 -7.94 -4.27
C THR A 27 -9.09 -7.21 -5.18
N ARG A 28 -8.80 -5.95 -5.48
CA ARG A 28 -9.60 -5.13 -6.39
C ARG A 28 -9.45 -5.55 -7.84
N GLY A 29 -8.23 -5.86 -8.27
CA GLY A 29 -7.94 -6.44 -9.58
C GLY A 29 -8.70 -7.75 -9.81
N MET A 30 -8.73 -8.64 -8.81
CA MET A 30 -9.51 -9.90 -8.85
C MET A 30 -11.02 -9.68 -9.01
N ARG A 31 -11.56 -8.62 -8.39
CA ARG A 31 -12.97 -8.25 -8.51
C ARG A 31 -13.31 -7.47 -9.78
N GLY A 32 -12.30 -7.02 -10.52
CA GLY A 32 -12.49 -6.10 -11.65
C GLY A 32 -12.96 -4.71 -11.21
N ASP A 33 -12.77 -4.35 -9.94
CA ASP A 33 -13.12 -3.05 -9.38
C ASP A 33 -12.05 -2.03 -9.75
N HIS A 34 -12.40 -1.07 -10.61
CA HIS A 34 -11.55 0.08 -10.97
C HIS A 34 -10.08 -0.27 -11.27
N PRO A 35 -9.82 -1.18 -12.23
CA PRO A 35 -8.50 -1.77 -12.46
C PRO A 35 -7.42 -0.79 -12.94
N VAL A 36 -7.82 0.44 -13.29
CA VAL A 36 -6.93 1.54 -13.68
C VAL A 36 -6.83 2.58 -12.56
N ALA A 37 -7.95 3.02 -11.99
CA ALA A 37 -7.94 4.12 -11.04
C ALA A 37 -7.24 3.79 -9.72
N ILE A 38 -7.35 2.54 -9.25
CA ILE A 38 -6.71 2.09 -8.00
C ILE A 38 -5.18 2.03 -8.13
N PRO A 39 -4.59 1.30 -9.10
CA PRO A 39 -3.13 1.32 -9.27
C PRO A 39 -2.59 2.70 -9.63
N LEU A 40 -3.36 3.52 -10.35
CA LEU A 40 -2.98 4.91 -10.62
C LEU A 40 -2.89 5.73 -9.33
N ALA A 41 -3.86 5.61 -8.41
CA ALA A 41 -3.80 6.31 -7.13
C ALA A 41 -2.60 5.87 -6.27
N CYS A 42 -2.26 4.58 -6.27
CA CYS A 42 -1.04 4.08 -5.64
C CYS A 42 0.21 4.69 -6.28
N PHE A 43 0.33 4.65 -7.60
CA PHE A 43 1.45 5.22 -8.33
C PHE A 43 1.60 6.73 -8.09
N LEU A 44 0.50 7.48 -8.11
CA LEU A 44 0.55 8.93 -7.83
C LEU A 44 0.97 9.23 -6.38
N SER A 45 0.58 8.38 -5.43
CA SER A 45 1.06 8.48 -4.06
C SER A 45 2.57 8.26 -3.98
N ASP A 46 3.10 7.26 -4.68
CA ASP A 46 4.55 7.01 -4.79
C ASP A 46 5.27 8.17 -5.47
N VAL A 47 4.71 8.75 -6.54
CA VAL A 47 5.28 9.94 -7.19
C VAL A 47 5.47 11.05 -6.18
N VAL A 48 4.44 11.37 -5.39
CA VAL A 48 4.54 12.42 -4.38
C VAL A 48 5.56 12.07 -3.31
N LEU A 49 5.44 10.90 -2.68
CA LEU A 49 6.26 10.51 -1.53
C LEU A 49 7.74 10.32 -1.91
N MET A 50 8.02 9.63 -3.02
CA MET A 50 9.39 9.41 -3.49
C MET A 50 10.05 10.70 -3.97
N THR A 51 9.29 11.61 -4.59
CA THR A 51 9.82 12.93 -4.95
C THR A 51 10.15 13.75 -3.70
N LEU A 52 9.29 13.75 -2.67
CA LEU A 52 9.58 14.41 -1.39
C LEU A 52 10.82 13.82 -0.71
N GLY A 53 10.96 12.49 -0.72
CA GLY A 53 12.12 11.79 -0.20
C GLY A 53 13.42 12.19 -0.91
N VAL A 54 13.49 11.95 -2.22
CA VAL A 54 14.68 12.21 -3.05
C VAL A 54 14.98 13.72 -3.16
N GLY A 55 13.96 14.56 -3.09
CA GLY A 55 14.08 16.02 -3.05
C GLY A 55 14.64 16.57 -1.73
N GLY A 56 14.82 15.73 -0.70
CA GLY A 56 15.42 16.10 0.58
C GLY A 56 14.42 16.57 1.65
N LEU A 57 13.13 16.56 1.36
CA LEU A 57 12.08 16.89 2.33
C LEU A 57 11.72 15.71 3.24
N GLY A 58 12.28 14.52 3.00
CA GLY A 58 11.96 13.33 3.78
C GLY A 58 12.34 13.39 5.25
N ALA A 59 13.42 14.10 5.59
CA ALA A 59 13.84 14.31 6.97
C ALA A 59 12.83 15.18 7.77
N ALA A 60 12.16 16.13 7.11
CA ALA A 60 11.15 16.98 7.73
C ALA A 60 9.85 16.23 8.03
N PHE A 61 9.48 15.23 7.22
CA PHE A 61 8.35 14.35 7.52
C PHE A 61 8.67 13.32 8.62
N ALA A 62 9.91 12.80 8.64
CA ALA A 62 10.33 11.82 9.64
C ALA A 62 10.48 12.42 11.05
N SER A 63 10.66 13.75 11.17
CA SER A 63 10.85 14.44 12.44
C SER A 63 9.53 14.73 13.17
N ASP A 64 8.39 14.79 12.49
CA ASP A 64 7.08 14.98 13.13
C ASP A 64 6.56 13.67 13.75
N ARG A 65 6.96 13.46 15.01
CA ARG A 65 6.61 12.26 15.79
C ARG A 65 5.11 12.15 16.03
N THR A 66 4.41 13.26 16.18
CA THR A 66 2.98 13.31 16.53
C THR A 66 2.13 12.95 15.32
N ALA A 67 2.45 13.52 14.15
CA ALA A 67 1.79 13.18 12.90
C ALA A 67 1.96 11.69 12.56
N LEU A 68 3.18 11.15 12.69
CA LEU A 68 3.44 9.73 12.48
C LEU A 68 2.68 8.83 13.47
N ALA A 69 2.60 9.21 14.75
CA ALA A 69 1.87 8.45 15.76
C ALA A 69 0.35 8.45 15.49
N LEU A 70 -0.23 9.59 15.14
CA LEU A 70 -1.64 9.72 14.79
C LEU A 70 -1.98 8.96 13.50
N ALA A 71 -1.16 9.10 12.46
CA ALA A 71 -1.33 8.35 11.20
C ALA A 71 -1.27 6.84 11.45
N SER A 72 -0.33 6.40 12.29
CA SER A 72 -0.17 4.98 12.66
C SER A 72 -1.36 4.46 13.47
N ALA A 73 -1.89 5.24 14.42
CA ALA A 73 -3.07 4.87 15.19
C ALA A 73 -4.32 4.77 14.31
N ALA A 74 -4.54 5.75 13.45
CA ALA A 74 -5.64 5.73 12.47
C ALA A 74 -5.51 4.56 11.49
N GLY A 75 -4.28 4.29 11.01
CA GLY A 75 -3.98 3.13 10.16
C GLY A 75 -4.24 1.81 10.85
N ALA A 76 -3.84 1.66 12.11
CA ALA A 76 -4.11 0.46 12.89
C ALA A 76 -5.63 0.18 13.00
N LEU A 77 -6.42 1.20 13.33
CA LEU A 77 -7.88 1.09 13.40
C LEU A 77 -8.50 0.74 12.05
N PHE A 78 -8.08 1.42 10.99
CA PHE A 78 -8.56 1.17 9.63
C PHE A 78 -8.23 -0.24 9.14
N LEU A 79 -6.99 -0.70 9.34
CA LEU A 79 -6.55 -2.05 8.96
C LEU A 79 -7.23 -3.14 9.80
N ALA A 80 -7.46 -2.89 11.09
CA ALA A 80 -8.22 -3.81 11.95
C ALA A 80 -9.67 -3.97 11.45
N TRP A 81 -10.33 -2.84 11.14
CA TRP A 81 -11.67 -2.83 10.56
C TRP A 81 -11.72 -3.51 9.18
N TYR A 82 -10.74 -3.23 8.32
CA TYR A 82 -10.66 -3.82 6.98
C TYR A 82 -10.39 -5.33 7.04
N GLY A 83 -9.50 -5.77 7.94
CA GLY A 83 -9.26 -7.18 8.22
C GLY A 83 -10.51 -7.90 8.71
N LEU A 84 -11.30 -7.27 9.60
CA LEU A 84 -12.58 -7.81 10.04
C LEU A 84 -13.59 -7.92 8.88
N ARG A 85 -13.63 -6.93 7.98
CA ARG A 85 -14.46 -6.99 6.76
C ARG A 85 -14.03 -8.14 5.83
N SER A 86 -12.73 -8.37 5.68
CA SER A 86 -12.16 -9.49 4.92
C SER A 86 -12.54 -10.85 5.56
N LEU A 87 -12.43 -10.96 6.89
CA LEU A 87 -12.83 -12.16 7.63
C LEU A 87 -14.33 -12.46 7.46
N ARG A 88 -15.19 -11.45 7.57
CA ARG A 88 -16.63 -11.60 7.30
C ARG A 88 -16.88 -12.08 5.86
N ALA A 89 -16.11 -11.60 4.89
CA ALA A 89 -16.21 -12.05 3.50
C ALA A 89 -15.73 -13.50 3.29
N ALA A 90 -14.92 -14.05 4.21
CA ALA A 90 -14.53 -15.47 4.21
C ALA A 90 -15.68 -16.37 4.72
N PHE A 91 -16.51 -15.88 5.64
CA PHE A 91 -17.59 -16.67 6.25
C PHE A 91 -18.99 -16.37 5.72
N GLY A 92 -19.16 -15.28 4.95
CA GLY A 92 -20.41 -14.98 4.26
C GLY A 92 -20.76 -16.05 3.21
N ASN A 93 -22.05 -16.36 3.06
CA ASN A 93 -22.55 -17.37 2.12
C ASN A 93 -22.36 -17.05 0.62
N GLY A 94 -21.67 -15.97 0.28
CA GLY A 94 -21.33 -15.64 -1.09
C GLY A 94 -19.90 -16.03 -1.41
N ALA A 95 -19.72 -17.15 -2.11
CA ALA A 95 -18.70 -17.16 -3.16
C ALA A 95 -18.91 -15.93 -4.05
N LEU A 96 -17.89 -15.51 -4.80
CA LEU A 96 -17.87 -14.43 -5.80
C LEU A 96 -19.06 -14.37 -6.80
N VAL A 97 -20.05 -15.25 -6.68
CA VAL A 97 -21.24 -15.44 -7.51
C VAL A 97 -22.50 -14.74 -6.95
N ALA A 98 -22.59 -14.41 -5.66
CA ALA A 98 -23.82 -13.81 -5.09
C ALA A 98 -23.86 -12.26 -5.08
N ASP A 99 -22.77 -11.60 -5.45
CA ASP A 99 -22.69 -10.12 -5.54
C ASP A 99 -22.78 -9.62 -6.99
N ALA A 100 -23.00 -10.53 -7.95
CA ALA A 100 -23.26 -10.16 -9.34
C ALA A 100 -24.70 -9.63 -9.53
N ASP A 101 -25.63 -9.96 -8.62
CA ASP A 101 -27.07 -9.71 -8.78
C ASP A 101 -27.69 -8.76 -7.74
N SER A 102 -26.91 -8.22 -6.80
CA SER A 102 -27.40 -7.19 -5.89
C SER A 102 -26.30 -6.21 -5.49
N SER A 103 -26.42 -4.98 -5.98
CA SER A 103 -25.61 -3.77 -5.70
C SER A 103 -24.30 -3.63 -6.49
N GLY A 104 -24.31 -2.68 -7.44
CA GLY A 104 -23.23 -2.44 -8.40
C GLY A 104 -21.86 -2.13 -7.82
N LYS A 105 -20.85 -2.25 -8.68
CA LYS A 105 -19.43 -1.91 -8.45
C LYS A 105 -19.27 -0.83 -7.38
N GLU A 106 -18.45 -1.11 -6.37
CA GLU A 106 -18.18 -0.15 -5.30
C GLU A 106 -17.87 1.21 -5.91
N GLY A 107 -18.59 2.26 -5.50
CA GLY A 107 -18.45 3.59 -6.11
C GLY A 107 -16.98 4.05 -6.09
N LEU A 108 -16.52 4.63 -7.21
CA LEU A 108 -15.12 5.04 -7.40
C LEU A 108 -14.57 5.84 -6.21
N GLY A 109 -15.37 6.76 -5.66
CA GLY A 109 -14.97 7.55 -4.49
C GLY A 109 -14.68 6.72 -3.24
N LYS A 110 -15.48 5.68 -2.96
CA LYS A 110 -15.22 4.77 -1.82
C LYS A 110 -13.97 3.94 -2.05
N ALA A 111 -13.78 3.44 -3.28
CA ALA A 111 -12.60 2.67 -3.66
C ALA A 111 -11.33 3.52 -3.52
N LEU A 112 -11.32 4.76 -4.04
CA LEU A 112 -10.19 5.68 -3.92
C LEU A 112 -9.94 6.10 -2.47
N ALA A 113 -10.97 6.40 -1.69
CA ALA A 113 -10.81 6.72 -0.27
C ALA A 113 -10.17 5.56 0.51
N ALA A 114 -10.59 4.32 0.22
CA ALA A 114 -9.97 3.13 0.80
C ALA A 114 -8.53 2.94 0.33
N THR A 115 -8.22 3.18 -0.95
CA THR A 115 -6.82 3.15 -1.45
C THR A 115 -5.97 4.17 -0.71
N MET A 116 -6.41 5.42 -0.63
CA MET A 116 -5.67 6.48 0.07
C MET A 116 -5.50 6.17 1.56
N ALA A 117 -6.50 5.58 2.21
CA ALA A 117 -6.41 5.16 3.60
C ALA A 117 -5.37 4.04 3.79
N VAL A 118 -5.39 3.00 2.94
CA VAL A 118 -4.39 1.91 3.01
C VAL A 118 -2.98 2.43 2.75
N THR A 119 -2.81 3.37 1.80
CA THR A 119 -1.50 3.92 1.44
C THR A 119 -0.99 4.90 2.50
N LEU A 120 -1.74 5.97 2.81
CA LEU A 120 -1.24 7.09 3.63
C LEU A 120 -1.29 6.83 5.13
N LEU A 121 -2.17 5.95 5.62
CA LEU A 121 -2.20 5.60 7.05
C LEU A 121 -1.18 4.51 7.40
N ASN A 122 -0.49 3.94 6.40
CA ASN A 122 0.55 2.97 6.62
C ASN A 122 1.90 3.69 6.84
N PRO A 123 2.47 3.74 8.06
CA PRO A 123 3.75 4.41 8.30
C PRO A 123 4.91 3.80 7.48
N HIS A 124 4.79 2.55 7.02
CA HIS A 124 5.78 1.95 6.14
C HIS A 124 5.93 2.71 4.82
N VAL A 125 4.85 3.34 4.30
CA VAL A 125 4.94 4.12 3.05
C VAL A 125 5.91 5.30 3.19
N TYR A 126 6.00 5.91 4.37
CA TYR A 126 6.91 7.01 4.63
C TYR A 126 8.33 6.49 4.86
N LEU A 127 8.49 5.35 5.54
CA LEU A 127 9.81 4.75 5.69
C LEU A 127 10.38 4.34 4.33
N ASP A 128 9.60 3.68 3.49
CA ASP A 128 10.07 3.12 2.22
C ASP A 128 10.19 4.19 1.15
N GLY A 129 9.11 4.95 0.92
CA GLY A 129 9.01 5.92 -0.16
C GLY A 129 9.71 7.25 0.16
N VAL A 130 9.74 7.68 1.42
CA VAL A 130 10.29 9.00 1.78
C VAL A 130 11.70 8.87 2.36
N VAL A 131 11.87 8.06 3.41
CA VAL A 131 13.14 7.99 4.15
C VAL A 131 14.19 7.15 3.42
N LEU A 132 13.88 5.89 3.09
CA LEU A 132 14.83 4.98 2.45
C LEU A 132 15.14 5.44 1.03
N MET A 133 14.13 5.67 0.20
CA MET A 133 14.31 6.22 -1.15
C MET A 133 15.02 7.58 -1.15
N GLY A 134 14.72 8.46 -0.19
CA GLY A 134 15.45 9.71 -0.01
C GLY A 134 16.93 9.49 0.33
N SER A 135 17.24 8.62 1.29
CA SER A 135 18.62 8.32 1.73
C SER A 135 19.47 7.63 0.65
N LEU A 136 18.84 6.83 -0.20
CA LEU A 136 19.50 6.18 -1.34
C LEU A 136 19.67 7.17 -2.49
N GLY A 137 18.64 7.98 -2.76
CA GLY A 137 18.67 9.03 -3.77
C GLY A 137 19.69 10.13 -3.46
N SER A 138 19.89 10.48 -2.18
CA SER A 138 20.84 11.52 -1.76
C SER A 138 22.31 11.15 -1.98
N ARG A 139 22.60 9.87 -2.26
CA ARG A 139 23.96 9.42 -2.62
C ARG A 139 24.37 9.90 -4.01
N PHE A 140 23.41 10.29 -4.85
CA PHE A 140 23.64 10.72 -6.22
C PHE A 140 23.58 12.25 -6.32
N PRO A 141 24.69 12.94 -6.62
CA PRO A 141 24.71 14.39 -6.70
C PRO A 141 24.01 14.94 -7.95
N GLY A 142 23.57 16.20 -7.87
CA GLY A 142 23.10 16.96 -9.02
C GLY A 142 21.85 16.38 -9.69
N ASN A 143 21.95 16.09 -10.99
CA ASN A 143 20.84 15.62 -11.82
C ASN A 143 20.65 14.10 -11.76
N GLU A 144 21.63 13.36 -11.23
CA GLU A 144 21.62 11.89 -11.22
C GLU A 144 20.54 11.31 -10.29
N ARG A 145 20.24 11.99 -9.18
CA ARG A 145 19.14 11.62 -8.28
C ARG A 145 17.77 11.60 -8.95
N TRP A 146 17.54 12.45 -9.95
CA TRP A 146 16.29 12.47 -10.71
C TRP A 146 16.22 11.31 -11.70
N SER A 147 17.36 10.87 -12.22
CA SER A 147 17.46 9.63 -13.01
C SER A 147 17.18 8.40 -12.14
N PHE A 148 17.71 8.37 -10.91
CA PHE A 148 17.39 7.34 -9.91
C PHE A 148 15.90 7.31 -9.57
N LEU A 149 15.31 8.48 -9.24
CA LEU A 149 13.88 8.60 -8.97
C LEU A 149 13.04 8.12 -10.17
N GLY A 150 13.40 8.53 -11.39
CA GLY A 150 12.72 8.11 -12.61
C GLY A 150 12.68 6.58 -12.76
N GLY A 151 13.77 5.89 -12.42
CA GLY A 151 13.81 4.43 -12.39
C GLY A 151 12.84 3.84 -11.37
N ALA A 152 12.84 4.37 -10.15
CA ALA A 152 11.96 3.89 -9.08
C ALA A 152 10.47 4.12 -9.38
N LEU A 153 10.13 5.26 -10.00
CA LEU A 153 8.76 5.55 -10.42
C LEU A 153 8.31 4.63 -11.57
N CYS A 154 9.18 4.32 -12.53
CA CYS A 154 8.88 3.33 -13.56
C CYS A 154 8.64 1.94 -12.96
N ALA A 155 9.40 1.55 -11.93
CA ALA A 155 9.17 0.32 -11.18
C ALA A 155 7.79 0.30 -10.50
N SER A 156 7.44 1.39 -9.79
CA SER A 156 6.12 1.54 -9.14
C SER A 156 4.97 1.42 -10.14
N LEU A 157 5.06 2.14 -11.26
CA LEU A 157 4.05 2.11 -12.31
C LEU A 157 3.86 0.69 -12.86
N LEU A 158 4.95 0.04 -13.26
CA LEU A 158 4.92 -1.31 -13.80
C LEU A 158 4.35 -2.31 -12.78
N TRP A 159 4.76 -2.19 -11.52
CA TRP A 159 4.34 -3.10 -10.47
C TRP A 159 2.85 -2.98 -10.15
N PHE A 160 2.33 -1.79 -9.86
CA PHE A 160 0.93 -1.66 -9.46
C PHE A 160 -0.05 -2.00 -10.59
N PHE A 161 0.25 -1.60 -11.83
CA PHE A 161 -0.56 -1.99 -12.98
C PHE A 161 -0.42 -3.50 -13.27
N GLY A 162 0.79 -4.05 -13.16
CA GLY A 162 1.04 -5.48 -13.27
C GLY A 162 0.26 -6.28 -12.23
N LEU A 163 0.22 -5.83 -10.98
CA LEU A 163 -0.48 -6.48 -9.88
C LEU A 163 -2.01 -6.41 -10.05
N SER A 164 -2.54 -5.27 -10.50
CA SER A 164 -3.95 -5.12 -10.86
C SER A 164 -4.37 -6.09 -11.96
N LEU A 165 -3.55 -6.18 -13.03
CA LEU A 165 -3.78 -7.12 -14.13
C LEU A 165 -3.65 -8.58 -13.67
N PHE A 166 -2.62 -8.89 -12.88
CA PHE A 166 -2.40 -10.23 -12.33
C PHE A 166 -3.56 -10.68 -11.45
N GLY A 167 -4.13 -9.76 -10.65
CA GLY A 167 -5.37 -10.02 -9.91
C GLY A 167 -6.51 -10.43 -10.85
N ARG A 168 -6.71 -9.72 -11.96
CA ARG A 168 -7.74 -10.07 -12.93
C ARG A 168 -7.51 -11.44 -13.57
N ILE A 169 -6.25 -11.81 -13.84
CA ILE A 169 -5.87 -13.14 -14.36
C ILE A 169 -6.13 -14.25 -13.33
N LEU A 170 -5.98 -13.95 -12.03
CA LEU A 170 -6.23 -14.89 -10.93
C LEU A 170 -7.72 -15.07 -10.57
N ALA A 171 -8.58 -14.13 -10.98
CA ALA A 171 -10.03 -14.18 -10.72
C ALA A 171 -10.69 -15.56 -10.98
N PRO A 172 -10.46 -16.25 -12.12
CA PRO A 172 -11.03 -17.58 -12.37
C PRO A 172 -10.59 -18.64 -11.37
N VAL A 173 -9.37 -18.59 -10.84
CA VAL A 173 -8.87 -19.55 -9.84
C VAL A 173 -9.58 -19.37 -8.49
N LEU A 174 -10.01 -18.14 -8.20
CA LEU A 174 -10.70 -17.77 -6.97
C LEU A 174 -12.23 -17.94 -7.01
N SER A 175 -12.81 -18.27 -8.16
CA SER A 175 -14.21 -18.70 -8.26
C SER A 175 -14.53 -19.91 -7.37
N ARG A 176 -13.49 -20.68 -6.97
CA ARG A 176 -13.59 -21.78 -6.02
C ARG A 176 -13.81 -21.25 -4.59
N PRO A 177 -14.89 -21.65 -3.90
CA PRO A 177 -15.19 -21.17 -2.54
C PRO A 177 -14.05 -21.37 -1.54
N ARG A 178 -13.32 -22.51 -1.61
CA ARG A 178 -12.19 -22.78 -0.71
C ARG A 178 -11.03 -21.79 -0.92
N THR A 179 -10.65 -21.52 -2.18
CA THR A 179 -9.57 -20.59 -2.52
C THR A 179 -9.91 -19.16 -2.07
N TRP A 180 -11.15 -18.75 -2.30
CA TRP A 180 -11.66 -17.45 -1.81
C TRP A 180 -11.52 -17.31 -0.29
N ARG A 181 -11.96 -18.32 0.47
CA ARG A 181 -11.88 -18.30 1.94
C ARG A 181 -10.45 -18.25 2.45
N ILE A 182 -9.56 -19.08 1.91
CA ILE A 182 -8.15 -19.12 2.31
C ILE A 182 -7.49 -17.77 2.05
N MET A 183 -7.75 -17.18 0.88
CA MET A 183 -7.21 -15.87 0.57
C MET A 183 -7.73 -14.81 1.54
N GLN A 184 -9.05 -14.71 1.76
CA GLN A 184 -9.60 -13.73 2.69
C GLN A 184 -9.10 -13.93 4.13
N ALA A 185 -8.91 -15.17 4.59
CA ALA A 185 -8.29 -15.45 5.87
C ALA A 185 -6.82 -14.98 5.92
N GLY A 186 -6.05 -15.22 4.86
CA GLY A 186 -4.66 -14.74 4.75
C GLY A 186 -4.56 -13.22 4.71
N ILE A 187 -5.46 -12.55 3.98
CA ILE A 187 -5.59 -11.08 3.94
C ILE A 187 -5.90 -10.55 5.33
N CYS A 188 -6.90 -11.11 6.02
CA CYS A 188 -7.23 -10.74 7.39
C CYS A 188 -6.01 -10.87 8.32
N ALA A 189 -5.32 -12.02 8.28
CA ALA A 189 -4.15 -12.27 9.12
C ALA A 189 -3.04 -11.25 8.86
N LEU A 190 -2.75 -10.95 7.59
CA LEU A 190 -1.73 -9.97 7.21
C LEU A 190 -2.10 -8.54 7.66
N LEU A 191 -3.36 -8.14 7.50
CA LEU A 191 -3.84 -6.82 7.89
C LEU A 191 -3.83 -6.64 9.41
N TRP A 192 -4.25 -7.65 10.17
CA TRP A 192 -4.19 -7.62 11.62
C TRP A 192 -2.77 -7.67 12.16
N PHE A 193 -1.88 -8.42 11.51
CA PHE A 193 -0.45 -8.39 11.83
C PHE A 193 0.13 -6.99 11.66
N GLN A 194 -0.14 -6.33 10.52
CA GLN A 194 0.28 -4.94 10.30
C GLN A 194 -0.38 -3.99 11.31
N ALA A 195 -1.69 -4.10 11.54
CA ALA A 195 -2.41 -3.26 12.50
C ALA A 195 -1.81 -3.36 13.92
N ALA A 196 -1.43 -4.56 14.37
CA ALA A 196 -0.76 -4.76 15.64
C ALA A 196 0.63 -4.10 15.67
N GLY A 197 1.40 -4.21 14.58
CA GLY A 197 2.67 -3.49 14.41
C GLY A 197 2.50 -1.97 14.51
N LEU A 198 1.51 -1.42 13.80
CA LEU A 198 1.19 0.00 13.79
C LEU A 198 0.73 0.50 15.17
N GLY A 199 -0.12 -0.28 15.84
CA GLY A 199 -0.58 0.04 17.19
C GLY A 199 0.56 0.09 18.20
N ARG A 200 1.48 -0.88 18.15
CA ARG A 200 2.69 -0.87 19.00
C ARG A 200 3.59 0.33 18.70
N PHE A 201 3.77 0.68 17.43
CA PHE A 201 4.54 1.85 17.01
C PHE A 201 3.91 3.16 17.48
N ALA A 202 2.58 3.31 17.39
CA ALA A 202 1.88 4.48 17.88
C ALA A 202 2.05 4.63 19.40
N VAL A 203 1.85 3.55 20.17
CA VAL A 203 1.99 3.55 21.63
C VAL A 203 3.41 3.91 22.06
N SER A 204 4.45 3.37 21.41
CA SER A 204 5.84 3.69 21.78
C SER A 204 6.19 5.16 21.52
N ARG A 205 5.63 5.77 20.46
CA ARG A 205 5.83 7.19 20.15
C ARG A 205 5.08 8.10 21.12
N PHE A 206 3.84 7.76 21.51
CA PHE A 206 3.09 8.50 22.53
C PHE A 206 3.70 8.37 23.93
N ALA A 207 4.27 7.21 24.27
CA ALA A 207 4.99 7.03 25.52
C ALA A 207 6.24 7.92 25.55
N ALA A 208 7.01 7.97 24.46
CA ALA A 208 8.22 8.79 24.36
C ALA A 208 7.95 10.31 24.37
N SER A 209 6.76 10.76 23.97
CA SER A 209 6.39 12.19 24.00
C SER A 209 5.92 12.70 25.37
N ARG A 210 5.74 11.81 26.36
CA ARG A 210 5.38 12.18 27.75
C ARG A 210 6.59 12.37 28.67
N PHE A 211 7.80 12.10 28.20
CA PHE A 211 9.04 12.19 28.97
C PHE A 211 9.96 13.35 28.57
N PHE A 212 9.46 14.27 27.74
CA PHE A 212 10.06 15.57 27.41
C PHE A 212 8.96 16.63 27.48
#